data_AF-G7H2D4-F1
#
_entry.id   AF-G7H2D4-F1
#
_cell.length_a   1.000
_cell.length_b   1.000
_cell.length_c   1.000
_cell.angle_alpha   90.00
_cell.angle_beta   90.00
_cell.angle_gamma   90.00
#
_symmetry.space_group_name_H-M   'P 1'
#
loop_
_entity.id
_entity.type
_entity.pdbx_description
1 polymer ?
#
loop_
_entity_poly.entity_id
_entity_poly.type
_entity_poly.pdbx_seq_one_letter_code
_entity_poly.pdbx_strand_id
1 'polypeptide(L)'
;MLTVADLPSGYAVRPLTIPQLPFEQELKQEKATPSVEDGCHRERVEALEESVDVPMAAISIQPPIGRGLHDYTQVVIHSPDTVDRLLNSNVQCAFTWFFTSAGERFERRINSLPEPPHLPNGVAVTVWSWNTWGVESARTQYRLQGFAVFKGKGMLLETTSPVAIDSKQFQAIFVKAVNKFARTT
;
A
#
# COMPACT_ATOMS: atom_id res chain seq x y z
N MET A 1 -0.16 -5.77 14.65
CA MET A 1 -0.52 -4.46 14.07
C MET A 1 -0.18 -3.34 15.05
N LEU A 2 -0.03 -2.11 14.56
CA LEU A 2 0.17 -0.95 15.42
C LEU A 2 -1.07 -0.65 16.27
N THR A 3 -0.84 -0.03 17.41
CA THR A 3 -1.86 0.52 18.30
C THR A 3 -1.54 1.98 18.61
N VAL A 4 -2.46 2.71 19.24
CA VAL A 4 -2.22 4.11 19.64
C VAL A 4 -0.97 4.26 20.53
N ALA A 5 -0.66 3.26 21.35
CA ALA A 5 0.52 3.27 22.23
C ALA A 5 1.85 3.16 21.47
N ASP A 6 1.84 2.71 20.21
CA ASP A 6 3.05 2.59 19.40
C ASP A 6 3.39 3.91 18.65
N LEU A 7 2.48 4.89 18.68
CA LEU A 7 2.51 6.12 17.88
C LEU A 7 2.70 7.38 18.74
N PRO A 8 3.14 8.51 18.15
CA PRO A 8 3.18 9.79 18.86
C PRO A 8 1.81 10.21 19.40
N SER A 9 1.80 11.07 20.42
CA SER A 9 0.57 11.62 20.98
C SER A 9 -0.29 12.29 19.90
N GLY A 10 -1.62 12.09 20.00
CA GLY A 10 -2.61 12.67 19.09
C GLY A 10 -2.95 11.82 17.86
N TYR A 11 -2.27 10.70 17.62
CA TYR A 11 -2.68 9.74 16.61
C TYR A 11 -3.92 8.97 17.06
N ALA A 12 -4.82 8.66 16.13
CA ALA A 12 -5.91 7.72 16.34
C ALA A 12 -5.65 6.44 15.55
N VAL A 13 -6.04 5.29 16.10
CA VAL A 13 -5.96 4.00 15.41
C VAL A 13 -7.31 3.32 15.51
N ARG A 14 -7.85 2.86 14.39
CA ARG A 14 -9.16 2.21 14.32
C ARG A 14 -9.07 0.92 13.49
N PRO A 15 -9.61 -0.21 13.96
CA PRO A 15 -9.76 -1.38 13.10
C PRO A 15 -10.71 -1.06 11.95
N LEU A 16 -10.39 -1.58 10.76
CA LEU A 16 -11.33 -1.56 9.65
C LEU A 16 -12.35 -2.68 9.83
N THR A 17 -13.63 -2.36 9.65
CA THR A 17 -14.72 -3.35 9.69
C THR A 17 -14.62 -4.34 8.52
N ILE A 18 -14.11 -3.88 7.38
CA ILE A 18 -13.87 -4.69 6.18
C ILE A 18 -12.36 -4.59 5.88
N PRO A 19 -11.54 -5.52 6.40
CA PRO A 19 -10.09 -5.52 6.19
C PRO A 19 -9.66 -5.59 4.72
N GLN A 20 -10.48 -6.24 3.89
CA GLN A 20 -10.25 -6.46 2.45
C GLN A 20 -10.48 -5.21 1.60
N LEU A 21 -11.16 -4.19 2.14
CA LEU A 21 -11.62 -3.04 1.38
C LEU A 21 -10.53 -2.37 0.51
N PRO A 22 -9.27 -2.21 0.95
CA PRO A 22 -8.22 -1.67 0.08
C PRO A 22 -8.02 -2.50 -1.20
N PHE A 23 -8.01 -3.84 -1.08
CA PHE A 23 -7.83 -4.72 -2.23
C PHE A 23 -9.09 -4.83 -3.08
N GLU A 24 -10.29 -4.76 -2.48
CA GLU A 24 -11.55 -4.69 -3.24
C GLU A 24 -11.62 -3.42 -4.11
N GLN A 25 -11.17 -2.28 -3.57
CA GLN A 25 -11.10 -1.02 -4.29
C GLN A 25 -10.08 -1.09 -5.42
N GLU A 26 -8.89 -1.64 -5.16
CA GLU A 26 -7.84 -1.84 -6.15
C GLU A 26 -8.29 -2.82 -7.25
N LEU A 27 -8.97 -3.92 -6.89
CA LEU A 27 -9.54 -4.89 -7.83
C LEU A 27 -10.61 -4.26 -8.72
N LYS A 28 -11.51 -3.47 -8.13
CA LYS A 28 -12.53 -2.74 -8.88
C LYS A 28 -11.90 -1.77 -9.87
N GLN A 29 -10.83 -1.07 -9.46
CA GLN A 29 -10.08 -0.17 -10.32
C GLN A 29 -9.39 -0.93 -11.45
N GLU A 30 -8.70 -2.03 -11.16
CA GLU A 30 -8.02 -2.87 -12.14
C GLU A 30 -9.01 -3.46 -13.18
N LYS A 31 -10.20 -3.89 -12.74
CA LYS A 31 -11.26 -4.37 -13.65
C LYS A 31 -11.86 -3.27 -14.53
N ALA A 32 -11.98 -2.06 -13.99
CA ALA A 32 -12.48 -0.90 -14.74
C ALA A 32 -11.40 -0.32 -15.66
N THR A 33 -10.14 -0.46 -15.29
CA THR A 33 -9.00 0.01 -16.06
C THR A 33 -7.83 -0.95 -15.93
N PRO A 34 -7.65 -1.81 -16.95
CA PRO A 34 -6.57 -2.78 -17.00
C PRO A 34 -5.17 -2.16 -16.90
N SER A 35 -4.32 -2.77 -16.09
CA SER A 35 -2.88 -2.59 -16.14
C SER A 35 -2.30 -3.10 -17.47
N VAL A 36 -1.25 -2.43 -17.94
CA VAL A 36 -0.50 -2.81 -19.15
C VAL A 36 0.95 -3.15 -18.76
N GLU A 37 1.74 -3.87 -19.54
CA GLU A 37 1.52 -4.45 -20.89
C GLU A 37 0.73 -5.78 -20.87
N ASP A 38 0.61 -6.45 -22.01
CA ASP A 38 -0.12 -7.73 -22.15
C ASP A 38 0.28 -8.74 -21.06
N GLY A 39 -0.72 -9.31 -20.40
CA GLY A 39 -0.54 -10.23 -19.27
C GLY A 39 -0.64 -9.56 -17.89
N CYS A 40 -0.29 -8.27 -17.76
CA CYS A 40 -0.30 -7.55 -16.49
C CYS A 40 -1.69 -7.49 -15.86
N HIS A 41 -2.72 -7.19 -16.66
CA HIS A 41 -4.09 -7.14 -16.17
C HIS A 41 -4.54 -8.44 -15.49
N ARG A 42 -4.29 -9.57 -16.14
CA ARG A 42 -4.66 -10.89 -15.60
C ARG A 42 -3.90 -11.16 -14.30
N GLU A 43 -2.58 -10.95 -14.29
CA GLU A 43 -1.75 -11.16 -13.09
C GLU A 43 -2.20 -10.28 -11.91
N ARG A 44 -2.59 -9.03 -12.18
CA ARG A 44 -3.10 -8.11 -11.17
C ARG A 44 -4.47 -8.53 -10.64
N VAL A 45 -5.40 -8.88 -11.52
CA VAL A 45 -6.73 -9.37 -11.13
C VAL A 45 -6.62 -10.63 -10.29
N GLU A 46 -5.85 -11.62 -10.74
CA GLU A 46 -5.66 -12.90 -10.02
C GLU A 46 -5.05 -12.66 -8.63
N ALA A 47 -4.01 -11.83 -8.53
CA ALA A 47 -3.38 -11.53 -7.24
C ALA A 47 -4.32 -10.78 -6.28
N LEU A 48 -5.14 -9.86 -6.79
CA LEU A 48 -6.10 -9.08 -5.99
C LEU A 48 -7.32 -9.92 -5.58
N GLU A 49 -7.83 -10.78 -6.45
CA GLU A 49 -8.91 -11.73 -6.13
C GLU A 49 -8.46 -12.71 -5.05
N GLU A 50 -7.26 -13.27 -5.17
CA GLU A 50 -6.70 -14.14 -4.12
C GLU A 50 -6.51 -13.37 -2.80
N SER A 51 -6.09 -12.10 -2.88
CA SER A 51 -5.90 -11.26 -1.70
C SER A 51 -7.21 -11.03 -0.95
N VAL A 52 -8.33 -10.78 -1.62
CA VAL A 52 -9.62 -10.55 -0.92
C VAL A 52 -10.15 -11.81 -0.23
N ASP A 53 -9.75 -13.01 -0.68
CA ASP A 53 -10.25 -14.28 -0.16
C ASP A 53 -9.45 -14.82 1.05
N VAL A 54 -8.29 -14.23 1.37
CA VAL A 54 -7.46 -14.70 2.48
C VAL A 54 -7.77 -14.01 3.81
N PRO A 55 -7.57 -14.70 4.95
CA PRO A 55 -7.69 -14.08 6.26
C PRO A 55 -6.70 -12.91 6.41
N MET A 56 -7.22 -11.75 6.79
CA MET A 56 -6.42 -10.56 7.02
C MET A 56 -7.02 -9.68 8.12
N ALA A 57 -6.19 -8.79 8.65
CA ALA A 57 -6.60 -7.76 9.57
C ALA A 57 -6.09 -6.41 9.06
N ALA A 58 -6.89 -5.35 9.24
CA ALA A 58 -6.48 -4.01 8.84
C ALA A 58 -6.88 -2.96 9.86
N ILE A 59 -6.09 -1.89 9.91
CA ILE A 59 -6.33 -0.71 10.73
C ILE A 59 -6.14 0.55 9.88
N SER A 60 -6.92 1.58 10.18
CA SER A 60 -6.64 2.96 9.79
C SER A 60 -5.90 3.67 10.92
N ILE A 61 -4.87 4.43 10.55
CA ILE A 61 -4.06 5.25 11.43
C ILE A 61 -4.21 6.69 10.97
N GLN A 62 -4.76 7.54 11.83
CA GLN A 62 -5.06 8.93 11.52
C GLN A 62 -4.10 9.82 12.31
N PRO A 63 -3.29 10.66 11.65
CA PRO A 63 -2.45 11.64 12.34
C PRO A 63 -3.31 12.71 13.04
N PRO A 64 -2.76 13.44 14.03
CA PRO A 64 -3.47 14.54 14.66
C PRO A 64 -3.84 15.63 13.64
N ILE A 65 -4.97 16.29 13.88
CA ILE A 65 -5.48 17.38 13.04
C ILE A 65 -4.37 18.42 12.80
N GLY A 66 -4.11 18.74 11.53
CA GLY A 66 -3.09 19.71 11.13
C GLY A 66 -1.67 19.14 10.92
N ARG A 67 -1.44 17.84 11.13
CA ARG A 67 -0.14 17.17 10.87
C ARG A 67 -0.13 16.21 9.66
N GLY A 68 -1.07 16.38 8.75
CA GLY A 68 -1.17 15.61 7.52
C GLY A 68 -2.60 15.66 6.98
N LEU A 69 -2.76 15.49 5.67
CA LEU A 69 -4.07 15.35 5.02
C LEU A 69 -4.38 13.89 4.69
N HIS A 70 -3.60 12.96 5.23
CA HIS A 70 -3.59 11.57 4.80
C HIS A 70 -3.69 10.63 5.98
N ASP A 71 -4.57 9.64 5.81
CA ASP A 71 -4.66 8.48 6.68
C ASP A 71 -3.68 7.41 6.18
N TYR A 72 -3.18 6.59 7.08
CA TYR A 72 -2.42 5.39 6.74
C TYR A 72 -3.30 4.16 6.96
N THR A 73 -3.20 3.21 6.06
CA THR A 73 -3.87 1.90 6.19
C THR A 73 -2.79 0.84 6.38
N GLN A 74 -2.79 0.17 7.53
CA GLN A 74 -1.95 -1.00 7.75
C GLN A 74 -2.79 -2.25 7.57
N VAL A 75 -2.33 -3.19 6.75
CA VAL A 75 -2.94 -4.51 6.54
C VAL A 75 -1.94 -5.61 6.91
N VAL A 76 -2.40 -6.68 7.54
CA VAL A 76 -1.65 -7.91 7.78
C VAL A 76 -2.37 -9.07 7.09
N ILE A 77 -1.67 -9.74 6.20
CA ILE A 77 -2.18 -10.84 5.38
C ILE A 77 -1.60 -12.15 5.90
N HIS A 78 -2.47 -13.13 6.17
CA HIS A 78 -2.10 -14.43 6.75
C HIS A 78 -1.96 -15.53 5.67
N SER A 79 -1.33 -15.22 4.55
CA SER A 79 -1.04 -16.16 3.47
C SER A 79 0.27 -15.78 2.78
N PRO A 80 1.35 -16.60 2.87
CA PRO A 80 2.63 -16.28 2.25
C PRO A 80 2.53 -16.21 0.73
N ASP A 81 1.89 -17.18 0.11
CA ASP A 81 1.79 -17.30 -1.34
C ASP A 81 1.02 -16.10 -1.93
N THR A 82 -0.04 -15.68 -1.25
CA THR A 82 -0.86 -14.52 -1.67
C THR A 82 -0.08 -13.22 -1.55
N VAL A 83 0.74 -13.09 -0.50
CA VAL A 83 1.61 -11.92 -0.31
C VAL A 83 2.67 -11.86 -1.40
N ASP A 84 3.31 -12.98 -1.71
CA ASP A 84 4.34 -13.04 -2.75
C ASP A 84 3.74 -12.73 -4.13
N ARG A 85 2.55 -13.25 -4.45
CA ARG A 85 1.84 -12.90 -5.71
C ARG A 85 1.41 -11.44 -5.76
N LEU A 86 0.88 -10.91 -4.66
CA LEU A 86 0.49 -9.50 -4.58
C LEU A 86 1.72 -8.59 -4.74
N LEU A 87 2.84 -8.94 -4.10
CA LEU A 87 4.09 -8.20 -4.21
C LEU A 87 4.64 -8.27 -5.64
N ASN A 88 4.72 -9.47 -6.21
CA ASN A 88 5.26 -9.69 -7.55
C ASN A 88 4.42 -9.00 -8.63
N SER A 89 3.09 -9.12 -8.55
CA SER A 89 2.19 -8.40 -9.48
C SER A 89 2.31 -6.89 -9.30
N ASN A 90 2.51 -6.37 -8.09
CA ASN A 90 2.80 -4.94 -7.88
C ASN A 90 4.18 -4.53 -8.45
N VAL A 91 5.20 -5.38 -8.35
CA VAL A 91 6.54 -5.11 -8.86
C VAL A 91 6.56 -5.09 -10.39
N GLN A 92 5.95 -6.07 -11.02
CA GLN A 92 6.01 -6.29 -12.47
C GLN A 92 4.93 -5.51 -13.21
N CYS A 93 3.72 -5.45 -12.63
CA CYS A 93 2.51 -5.17 -13.39
C CYS A 93 1.69 -3.98 -12.88
N ALA A 94 1.99 -3.37 -11.74
CA ALA A 94 1.22 -2.22 -11.26
C ALA A 94 1.53 -0.91 -12.02
N PHE A 95 1.79 -0.98 -13.32
CA PHE A 95 1.84 0.19 -14.19
C PHE A 95 0.48 0.35 -14.87
N THR A 96 -0.34 1.29 -14.39
CA THR A 96 -1.62 1.63 -15.03
C THR A 96 -1.40 2.78 -16.02
N TRP A 97 -1.31 2.44 -17.30
CA TRP A 97 -1.39 3.42 -18.39
C TRP A 97 -2.84 3.52 -18.86
N PHE A 98 -3.43 4.70 -18.78
CA PHE A 98 -4.76 4.95 -19.36
C PHE A 98 -4.56 5.62 -20.72
N PHE A 99 -4.98 4.96 -21.81
CA PHE A 99 -5.17 5.62 -23.10
C PHE A 99 -6.65 5.63 -23.43
N THR A 100 -7.25 6.82 -23.47
CA THR A 100 -8.50 7.06 -24.20
C THR A 100 -8.21 7.99 -25.36
N SER A 101 -9.11 8.00 -26.35
CA SER A 101 -9.03 8.83 -27.56
C SER A 101 -9.05 10.35 -27.31
N ALA A 102 -9.11 10.81 -26.06
CA ALA A 102 -9.13 12.21 -25.67
C ALA A 102 -8.04 12.64 -24.65
N GLY A 103 -7.22 11.72 -24.11
CA GLY A 103 -6.01 12.01 -23.31
C GLY A 103 -6.22 12.68 -21.93
N GLU A 104 -5.61 12.31 -20.81
CA GLU A 104 -4.67 11.25 -20.40
C GLU A 104 -4.87 11.08 -18.87
N ARG A 105 -4.68 9.89 -18.32
CA ARG A 105 -4.46 9.66 -16.87
C ARG A 105 -3.22 8.80 -16.72
N PHE A 106 -2.35 9.16 -15.79
CA PHE A 106 -1.07 8.48 -15.61
C PHE A 106 -0.86 8.17 -14.13
N GLU A 107 -0.79 6.90 -13.77
CA GLU A 107 -0.19 6.49 -12.51
C GLU A 107 1.17 5.90 -12.79
N ARG A 108 2.22 6.59 -12.35
CA ARG A 108 3.59 6.11 -12.51
C ARG A 108 4.17 5.83 -11.16
N ARG A 109 4.64 4.60 -11.02
CA ARG A 109 5.66 4.30 -10.03
C ARG A 109 6.87 5.18 -10.32
N ILE A 110 7.21 6.06 -9.38
CA ILE A 110 8.32 6.98 -9.59
C ILE A 110 9.61 6.25 -9.27
N ASN A 111 9.76 5.82 -8.01
CA ASN A 111 11.00 5.28 -7.48
C ASN A 111 10.70 4.23 -6.40
N SER A 112 11.55 3.20 -6.31
CA SER A 112 11.76 2.48 -5.06
C SER A 112 12.44 3.41 -4.08
N LEU A 113 11.94 3.46 -2.84
CA LEU A 113 12.66 4.13 -1.76
C LEU A 113 13.69 3.15 -1.18
N PRO A 114 14.84 3.65 -0.69
CA PRO A 114 15.78 2.81 0.05
C PRO A 114 15.07 2.09 1.19
N GLU A 115 15.51 0.87 1.46
CA GLU A 115 15.06 0.13 2.65
C GLU A 115 15.31 0.99 3.90
N PRO A 116 14.30 1.21 4.75
CA PRO A 116 14.47 2.03 5.92
C PRO A 116 15.37 1.33 6.95
N PRO A 117 16.18 2.09 7.72
CA PRO A 117 17.06 1.49 8.72
C PRO A 117 16.28 0.92 9.91
N HIS A 118 16.95 0.12 10.74
CA HIS A 118 16.43 -0.43 12.00
C HIS A 118 15.28 -1.44 11.84
N LEU A 119 15.32 -2.22 10.75
CA LEU A 119 14.44 -3.36 10.56
C LEU A 119 14.98 -4.61 11.27
N PRO A 120 14.11 -5.55 11.67
CA PRO A 120 14.54 -6.81 12.27
C PRO A 120 15.27 -7.69 11.24
N ASN A 121 16.24 -8.46 11.70
CA ASN A 121 16.93 -9.44 10.85
C ASN A 121 15.93 -10.44 10.25
N GLY A 122 16.07 -10.70 8.94
CA GLY A 122 15.27 -11.68 8.21
C GLY A 122 13.89 -11.18 7.75
N VAL A 123 13.58 -9.89 7.89
CA VAL A 123 12.42 -9.28 7.23
C VAL A 123 12.84 -8.83 5.83
N ALA A 124 12.11 -9.27 4.80
CA ALA A 124 12.24 -8.69 3.46
C ALA A 124 11.30 -7.49 3.34
N VAL A 125 11.82 -6.34 2.93
CA VAL A 125 11.06 -5.09 2.83
C VAL A 125 11.18 -4.48 1.45
N THR A 126 10.09 -3.89 0.95
CA THR A 126 10.14 -3.00 -0.20
C THR A 126 9.21 -1.82 -0.02
N VAL A 127 9.65 -0.63 -0.43
CA VAL A 127 8.87 0.60 -0.33
C VAL A 127 8.82 1.30 -1.68
N TRP A 128 7.63 1.68 -2.11
CA TRP A 128 7.37 2.34 -3.37
C TRP A 128 6.68 3.69 -3.19
N SER A 129 7.01 4.59 -4.10
CA SER A 129 6.34 5.87 -4.27
C SER A 129 5.64 5.93 -5.62
N TRP A 130 4.42 6.44 -5.59
CA TRP A 130 3.51 6.55 -6.71
C TRP A 130 3.04 7.99 -6.83
N ASN A 131 3.04 8.49 -8.06
CA ASN A 131 2.33 9.71 -8.42
C ASN A 131 1.24 9.37 -9.42
N THR A 132 0.02 9.75 -9.08
CA THR A 132 -1.15 9.73 -9.95
C THR A 132 -1.40 11.13 -10.47
N TRP A 133 -1.41 11.32 -11.79
CA TRP A 133 -1.73 12.57 -12.46
C TRP A 133 -3.02 12.40 -13.26
N GLY A 134 -4.06 13.14 -12.89
CA GLY A 134 -5.28 13.23 -13.69
C GLY A 134 -5.31 14.49 -14.53
N VAL A 135 -5.26 14.37 -15.87
CA VAL A 135 -5.27 15.55 -16.76
C VAL A 135 -6.64 16.25 -16.78
N GLU A 136 -7.76 15.51 -16.69
CA GLU A 136 -9.11 16.10 -16.64
C GLU A 136 -9.47 16.75 -15.29
N SER A 137 -8.82 16.34 -14.20
CA SER A 137 -9.10 16.89 -12.85
C SER A 137 -8.05 17.90 -12.39
N ALA A 138 -6.91 18.01 -13.07
CA ALA A 138 -5.69 18.73 -12.63
C ALA A 138 -5.24 18.37 -11.19
N ARG A 139 -5.72 17.24 -10.65
CA ARG A 139 -5.41 16.79 -9.28
C ARG A 139 -4.31 15.74 -9.35
N THR A 140 -3.19 16.04 -8.70
CA THR A 140 -2.16 15.07 -8.39
C THR A 140 -2.54 14.35 -7.10
N GLN A 141 -2.42 13.03 -7.09
CA GLN A 141 -2.46 12.22 -5.87
C GLN A 141 -1.10 11.55 -5.69
N TYR A 142 -0.60 11.60 -4.47
CA TYR A 142 0.63 10.98 -4.05
C TYR A 142 0.26 9.73 -3.26
N ARG A 143 0.95 8.63 -3.49
CA ARG A 143 0.79 7.40 -2.71
C ARG A 143 2.16 6.85 -2.32
N LEU A 144 2.28 6.46 -1.05
CA LEU A 144 3.41 5.68 -0.56
C LEU A 144 2.90 4.33 -0.08
N GLN A 145 3.62 3.27 -0.45
CA GLN A 145 3.24 1.91 -0.15
C GLN A 145 4.47 1.12 0.29
N GLY A 146 4.39 0.44 1.42
CA GLY A 146 5.47 -0.35 1.99
C GLY A 146 4.99 -1.76 2.27
N PHE A 147 5.75 -2.74 1.81
CA PHE A 147 5.50 -4.16 2.02
C PHE A 147 6.62 -4.75 2.87
N ALA A 148 6.24 -5.63 3.79
CA ALA A 148 7.17 -6.45 4.55
C ALA A 148 6.69 -7.89 4.61
N VAL A 149 7.61 -8.83 4.41
CA VAL A 149 7.36 -10.27 4.54
C VAL A 149 8.22 -10.82 5.68
N PHE A 150 7.59 -11.55 6.60
CA PHE A 150 8.28 -12.19 7.71
C PHE A 150 7.59 -13.49 8.12
N LYS A 151 8.35 -14.58 8.18
CA LYS A 151 7.88 -15.93 8.58
C LYS A 151 6.53 -16.34 7.95
N GLY A 152 6.42 -16.09 6.64
CA GLY A 152 5.25 -16.49 5.87
C GLY A 152 3.98 -15.65 6.11
N LYS A 153 4.11 -14.44 6.66
CA LYS A 153 3.04 -13.44 6.69
C LYS A 153 3.49 -12.18 5.97
N GLY A 154 2.53 -11.44 5.44
CA GLY A 154 2.75 -10.14 4.82
C GLY A 154 2.16 -9.01 5.63
N MET A 155 2.79 -7.85 5.54
CA MET A 155 2.31 -6.61 6.12
C MET A 155 2.46 -5.48 5.11
N LEU A 156 1.37 -4.78 4.87
CA LEU A 156 1.28 -3.63 3.99
C LEU A 156 1.03 -2.39 4.84
N LEU A 157 1.71 -1.29 4.53
CA LEU A 157 1.32 0.04 4.94
C LEU A 157 1.16 0.91 3.70
N GLU A 158 0.00 1.52 3.54
CA GLU A 158 -0.28 2.44 2.45
C GLU A 158 -0.75 3.80 2.99
N THR A 159 -0.45 4.86 2.27
CA THR A 159 -1.10 6.15 2.46
C THR A 159 -1.26 6.86 1.14
N THR A 160 -2.35 7.62 0.99
CA THR A 160 -2.61 8.44 -0.19
C THR A 160 -2.96 9.87 0.21
N SER A 161 -2.56 10.85 -0.59
CA SER A 161 -2.73 12.27 -0.28
C SER A 161 -2.87 13.10 -1.55
N PRO A 162 -3.67 14.18 -1.56
CA PRO A 162 -3.69 15.15 -2.66
C PRO A 162 -2.44 16.06 -2.68
N VAL A 163 -1.59 15.98 -1.66
CA VAL A 163 -0.33 16.73 -1.54
C VAL A 163 0.84 15.78 -1.29
N ALA A 164 2.07 16.24 -1.58
CA ALA A 164 3.26 15.42 -1.39
C ALA A 164 3.33 14.83 0.03
N ILE A 165 3.57 13.51 0.11
CA ILE A 165 3.68 12.79 1.38
C ILE A 165 5.14 12.87 1.86
N ASP A 166 5.34 13.20 3.13
CA ASP A 166 6.66 13.10 3.76
C ASP A 166 7.09 11.62 3.85
N SER A 167 8.03 11.22 3.01
CA SER A 167 8.56 9.87 2.95
C SER A 167 9.29 9.46 4.23
N LYS A 168 9.89 10.40 4.98
CA LYS A 168 10.54 10.11 6.26
C LYS A 168 9.51 9.80 7.34
N GLN A 169 8.41 10.57 7.38
CA GLN A 169 7.30 10.29 8.30
C GLN A 169 6.67 8.93 7.99
N PHE A 170 6.43 8.63 6.71
CA PHE A 170 5.95 7.32 6.28
C PHE A 170 6.91 6.20 6.72
N GLN A 171 8.20 6.31 6.41
CA GLN A 171 9.21 5.32 6.80
C GLN A 171 9.29 5.11 8.32
N ALA A 172 9.15 6.18 9.13
CA ALA A 172 9.16 6.07 10.59
C ALA A 172 7.97 5.26 11.12
N ILE A 173 6.76 5.47 10.58
CA ILE A 173 5.57 4.69 10.94
C ILE A 173 5.71 3.25 10.41
N PHE A 174 6.22 3.09 9.20
CA PHE A 174 6.42 1.79 8.57
C PHE A 174 7.42 0.91 9.36
N VAL A 175 8.56 1.45 9.77
CA VAL A 175 9.54 0.72 10.61
C VAL A 175 8.90 0.28 11.93
N LYS A 176 8.10 1.14 12.59
CA LYS A 176 7.34 0.75 13.79
C LYS A 176 6.37 -0.39 13.48
N ALA A 177 5.66 -0.32 12.36
CA ALA A 177 4.72 -1.34 11.93
C ALA A 177 5.41 -2.69 11.69
N VAL A 178 6.53 -2.70 10.96
CA VAL A 178 7.36 -3.89 10.73
C VAL A 178 7.89 -4.47 12.05
N ASN A 179 8.47 -3.64 12.90
CA ASN A 179 9.02 -4.08 14.19
C ASN A 179 7.95 -4.66 15.11
N LYS A 180 6.73 -4.13 15.10
CA LYS A 180 5.60 -4.71 15.84
C LYS A 180 5.16 -6.03 15.19
N PHE A 181 4.99 -6.04 13.88
CA PHE A 181 4.57 -7.20 13.10
C PHE A 181 5.49 -8.41 13.29
N ALA A 182 6.81 -8.21 13.24
CA ALA A 182 7.80 -9.26 13.44
C ALA A 182 7.82 -9.80 14.88
N ARG A 183 7.51 -8.97 15.89
CA ARG A 183 7.41 -9.42 17.29
C ARG A 183 6.14 -10.22 17.60
N THR A 184 5.08 -10.01 16.82
CA THR A 184 3.79 -10.68 17.00
C THR A 184 3.60 -11.89 16.07
N THR A 185 4.67 -12.32 15.38
CA THR A 185 4.68 -13.43 14.41
C THR A 185 5.70 -14.48 14.80
#